data_AF-A0A4Y3KIB0-F1
#
_entry.id   AF-A0A4Y3KIB0-F1
#
_cell.length_a   1.000
_cell.length_b   1.000
_cell.length_c   1.000
_cell.angle_alpha   90.00
_cell.angle_beta   90.00
_cell.angle_gamma   90.00
#
_symmetry.space_group_name_H-M   'P 1'
#
loop_
_entity.id
_entity.type
_entity.pdbx_description
1 polymer ?
#
loop_
_entity_poly.entity_id
_entity_poly.type
_entity_poly.pdbx_seq_one_letter_code
_entity_poly.pdbx_strand_id
1 'polypeptide(L)'
;MSFDDLPRSPSGRIPQWVIDEAQGRAATPPPWRADAYDTSAEAAAQAAWRAGRRAGPAGLPRNIVGDQDWQYVHPGARPQRGRRTLRVRRARWAVGVLCGLLGAAWVGVWLQQLPELSWDAVMAELSRKPVSRADLEATGTLLPPESVPGGGGMGGPEPGHEEAAAPLGAPAPVDWDGAPYAFLSTQARPDGLEVPVTWSPCRPVHYVVNSAGAPVGFADDVATVVAELADATGFVFVDDGPTDESAGPDRPIYQPERYGRRWAPLLVQFSDETLQSGLEGDVVGQGGPRTVRREDGLLVAVSGTVWLDASLLESQPVDAEPAHVGVLRHELAHALGLDHVEDRTQLMNPETRGEFTTFQSGDLYGLSQLARGVCAPDL
;
A
#
# COMPACT_ATOMS: atom_id res chain seq x y z
N MET A 1 11.63 19.96 23.67
CA MET A 1 12.48 19.52 22.54
C MET A 1 12.24 20.50 21.41
N SER A 2 13.29 20.93 20.70
CA SER A 2 13.11 21.66 19.45
C SER A 2 12.51 20.70 18.42
N PHE A 3 11.68 21.17 17.48
CA PHE A 3 11.16 20.32 16.39
C PHE A 3 12.28 19.73 15.53
N ASP A 4 13.47 20.34 15.54
CA ASP A 4 14.66 19.86 14.85
C ASP A 4 15.29 18.61 15.48
N ASP A 5 14.99 18.31 16.74
CA ASP A 5 15.57 17.17 17.47
C ASP A 5 14.70 15.90 17.37
N LEU A 6 13.59 15.93 16.63
CA LEU A 6 12.66 14.80 16.52
C LEU A 6 13.07 13.82 15.41
N PRO A 7 13.01 12.50 15.66
CA PRO A 7 13.28 11.47 14.66
C PRO A 7 12.46 11.66 13.38
N ARG A 8 13.13 11.64 12.23
CA ARG A 8 12.52 11.81 10.90
C ARG A 8 12.46 10.47 10.18
N SER A 9 11.40 10.29 9.41
CA SER A 9 11.33 9.19 8.45
C SER A 9 12.32 9.40 7.29
N PRO A 10 12.64 8.35 6.51
CA PRO A 10 13.46 8.47 5.29
C PRO A 10 12.92 9.50 4.28
N SER A 11 11.61 9.82 4.33
CA SER A 11 10.97 10.87 3.52
C SER A 11 11.21 12.31 4.02
N GLY A 12 12.03 12.51 5.06
CA GLY A 12 12.30 13.82 5.67
C GLY A 12 11.16 14.38 6.54
N ARG A 13 9.99 13.74 6.51
CA ARG A 13 8.82 14.09 7.34
C ARG A 13 8.95 13.50 8.73
N ILE A 14 8.51 14.27 9.74
CA ILE A 14 8.36 13.81 11.12
C ILE A 14 7.02 13.07 11.20
N PRO A 15 6.99 11.76 11.51
CA PRO A 15 5.75 11.02 11.65
C PRO A 15 4.87 11.60 12.76
N GLN A 16 3.55 11.62 12.55
CA GLN A 16 2.61 12.23 13.50
C GLN A 16 2.71 11.65 14.92
N TRP A 17 2.99 10.34 15.04
CA TRP A 17 3.17 9.69 16.35
C TRP A 17 4.39 10.22 17.13
N VAL A 18 5.46 10.65 16.46
CA VAL A 18 6.65 11.26 17.08
C VAL A 18 6.32 12.64 17.64
N ILE A 19 5.45 13.39 16.94
CA ILE A 19 4.95 14.69 17.39
C ILE A 19 4.05 14.52 18.61
N ASP A 20 3.17 13.51 18.58
CA ASP A 20 2.23 13.23 19.67
C ASP A 20 2.98 12.76 20.94
N GLU A 21 4.00 11.91 20.80
CA GLU A 21 4.86 11.45 21.91
C GLU A 21 5.69 12.59 22.52
N ALA A 22 6.30 13.46 21.69
CA ALA A 22 7.07 14.61 22.16
C ALA A 22 6.21 15.66 22.89
N GLN A 23 4.90 15.66 22.64
CA GLN A 23 3.92 16.54 23.28
C GLN A 23 3.18 15.88 24.44
N GLY A 24 3.60 14.67 24.84
CA GLY A 24 3.02 13.94 25.96
C GLY A 24 1.58 13.49 25.71
N ARG A 25 1.14 13.44 24.45
CA ARG A 25 -0.18 12.91 24.07
C ARG A 25 -0.07 11.39 23.97
N ALA A 26 -1.06 10.66 24.47
CA ALA A 26 -1.11 9.21 24.32
C ALA A 26 -1.30 8.87 22.83
N ALA A 27 -0.25 8.34 22.19
CA ALA A 27 -0.34 7.82 20.83
C ALA A 27 -1.29 6.61 20.84
N THR A 28 -2.43 6.72 20.16
CA THR A 28 -3.29 5.56 19.92
C THR A 28 -2.62 4.74 18.82
N PRO A 29 -2.28 3.46 19.05
CA PRO A 29 -1.69 2.64 18.00
C PRO A 29 -2.68 2.55 16.83
N PRO A 30 -2.22 2.68 15.58
CA PRO A 30 -3.05 2.35 14.44
C PRO A 30 -3.48 0.87 14.54
N PRO A 31 -4.67 0.50 14.02
CA PRO A 31 -5.33 -0.78 14.30
C PRO A 31 -4.46 -2.01 14.02
N TRP A 32 -3.53 -1.93 13.06
CA TRP A 32 -2.57 -2.99 12.75
C TRP A 32 -1.56 -3.32 13.86
N ARG A 33 -1.47 -2.54 14.94
CA ARG A 33 -0.63 -2.85 16.13
C ARG A 33 -1.39 -3.41 17.32
N ALA A 34 -2.73 -3.48 17.28
CA ALA A 34 -3.51 -3.94 18.43
C ALA A 34 -3.48 -5.47 18.60
N ASP A 35 -3.31 -6.22 17.51
CA ASP A 35 -3.52 -7.67 17.50
C ASP A 35 -2.21 -8.48 17.63
N ALA A 36 -1.05 -7.82 17.67
CA ALA A 36 0.27 -8.48 17.69
C ALA A 36 0.69 -9.06 19.05
N TYR A 37 -0.19 -9.15 20.06
CA TYR A 37 0.18 -9.68 21.39
C TYR A 37 -0.79 -10.69 22.01
N ASP A 38 -1.58 -11.44 21.22
CA ASP A 38 -2.22 -12.65 21.75
C ASP A 38 -1.29 -13.88 21.69
N THR A 39 -0.34 -13.95 22.63
CA THR A 39 0.58 -15.10 22.80
C THR A 39 -0.10 -16.33 23.41
N SER A 40 -1.41 -16.29 23.68
CA SER A 40 -2.12 -17.42 24.31
C SER A 40 -2.36 -18.59 23.34
N ALA A 41 -2.49 -18.31 22.04
CA ALA A 41 -2.60 -19.33 21.00
C ALA A 41 -1.28 -20.09 20.75
N GLU A 42 -0.15 -19.39 20.77
CA GLU A 42 1.19 -19.99 20.58
C GLU A 42 1.60 -20.87 21.78
N ALA A 43 1.25 -20.47 23.00
CA ALA A 43 1.50 -21.25 24.21
C ALA A 43 0.72 -22.58 24.21
N ALA A 44 -0.51 -22.59 23.68
CA ALA A 44 -1.33 -23.80 23.56
C ALA A 44 -0.77 -24.76 22.48
N ALA A 45 -0.30 -24.23 21.35
CA ALA A 45 0.30 -25.01 20.27
C ALA A 45 1.64 -25.67 20.68
N GLN A 46 2.50 -24.93 21.41
CA GLN A 46 3.76 -25.50 21.91
C GLN A 46 3.57 -26.56 23.00
N ALA A 47 2.52 -26.44 23.83
CA ALA A 47 2.19 -27.45 24.83
C ALA A 47 1.70 -28.77 24.20
N ALA A 48 0.89 -28.69 23.14
CA ALA A 48 0.42 -29.85 22.37
C ALA A 48 1.58 -30.57 21.67
N TRP A 49 2.53 -29.81 21.11
CA TRP A 49 3.68 -30.36 20.39
C TRP A 49 4.72 -31.03 21.30
N ARG A 50 4.89 -30.55 22.55
CA ARG A 50 5.77 -31.19 23.55
C ARG A 50 5.18 -32.46 24.15
N ALA A 51 3.85 -32.60 24.19
CA ALA A 51 3.18 -33.81 24.66
C ALA A 51 3.32 -34.98 23.66
N GLY A 52 3.39 -34.70 22.35
CA GLY A 52 3.50 -35.72 21.30
C GLY A 52 4.86 -36.42 21.19
N ARG A 53 5.94 -35.87 21.78
CA ARG A 53 7.30 -36.44 21.69
C ARG A 53 7.74 -37.30 22.89
N ARG A 54 6.85 -37.59 23.85
CA ARG A 54 7.16 -38.46 25.01
C ARG A 54 6.66 -39.90 24.91
N ALA A 55 6.05 -40.30 23.80
CA ALA A 55 5.71 -41.70 23.55
C ALA A 55 6.72 -42.31 22.56
N GLY A 56 7.72 -43.03 23.09
CA GLY A 56 8.67 -43.81 22.29
C GLY A 56 8.04 -45.07 21.67
N PRO A 57 8.71 -45.71 20.69
CA PRO A 57 8.14 -46.82 19.93
C PRO A 57 8.38 -48.16 20.66
N ALA A 58 7.33 -48.97 20.82
CA ALA A 58 7.46 -50.34 21.27
C ALA A 58 6.54 -51.27 20.47
N GLY A 59 7.17 -52.14 19.68
CA GLY A 59 6.81 -53.56 19.47
C GLY A 59 5.42 -53.91 18.95
N LEU A 60 5.36 -54.32 17.67
CA LEU A 60 4.34 -55.25 17.17
C LEU A 60 4.40 -56.60 17.91
N PRO A 61 3.25 -57.27 18.10
CA PRO A 61 3.12 -58.59 17.49
C PRO A 61 1.75 -58.92 16.88
N ARG A 62 1.78 -60.00 16.08
CA ARG A 62 0.75 -60.63 15.25
C ARG A 62 -0.41 -61.30 16.03
N ASN A 63 -1.57 -61.32 15.35
CA ASN A 63 -2.68 -62.30 15.29
C ASN A 63 -3.03 -63.15 16.53
N ILE A 64 -4.32 -63.15 16.91
CA ILE A 64 -5.15 -64.35 17.21
C ILE A 64 -6.65 -63.97 17.20
N VAL A 65 -7.44 -64.94 16.73
CA VAL A 65 -8.89 -65.07 16.54
C VAL A 65 -9.70 -65.01 17.85
N GLY A 66 -10.96 -64.57 17.79
CA GLY A 66 -12.03 -65.12 18.66
C GLY A 66 -12.95 -64.13 19.36
N ASP A 67 -14.20 -64.08 18.88
CA ASP A 67 -15.47 -63.96 19.62
C ASP A 67 -15.41 -63.92 21.15
N GLN A 68 -16.08 -62.95 21.80
CA GLN A 68 -17.11 -63.20 22.83
C GLN A 68 -17.67 -61.92 23.49
N ASP A 69 -18.86 -62.12 24.02
CA ASP A 69 -19.95 -61.20 24.31
C ASP A 69 -20.07 -60.91 25.84
N TRP A 70 -20.69 -59.79 26.19
CA TRP A 70 -21.33 -59.41 27.48
C TRP A 70 -20.50 -59.24 28.80
N GLN A 71 -20.64 -58.09 29.50
CA GLN A 71 -21.62 -57.83 30.59
C GLN A 71 -21.25 -56.67 31.55
N TYR A 72 -22.30 -56.03 32.07
CA TYR A 72 -22.37 -54.87 32.99
C TYR A 72 -22.22 -55.24 34.47
N VAL A 73 -21.52 -54.43 35.31
CA VAL A 73 -21.78 -54.27 36.78
C VAL A 73 -21.32 -52.87 37.29
N HIS A 74 -22.24 -52.12 37.94
CA HIS A 74 -22.03 -50.93 38.82
C HIS A 74 -21.80 -51.39 40.30
N PRO A 75 -21.42 -50.58 41.34
CA PRO A 75 -21.67 -49.13 41.56
C PRO A 75 -20.65 -48.32 42.44
N GLY A 76 -20.89 -47.00 42.54
CA GLY A 76 -20.85 -46.29 43.84
C GLY A 76 -19.70 -45.33 44.18
N ALA A 77 -19.97 -44.02 44.17
CA ALA A 77 -19.83 -43.09 45.32
C ALA A 77 -19.85 -41.61 44.87
N ARG A 78 -20.79 -40.81 45.42
CA ARG A 78 -20.76 -39.34 45.40
C ARG A 78 -20.22 -38.83 46.74
N PRO A 79 -19.59 -37.65 46.77
CA PRO A 79 -19.91 -36.70 47.84
C PRO A 79 -20.20 -35.27 47.37
N GLN A 80 -21.33 -34.77 47.89
CA GLN A 80 -21.65 -33.45 48.46
C GLN A 80 -21.06 -32.15 47.88
N ARG A 81 -21.98 -31.32 47.36
CA ARG A 81 -21.89 -29.86 47.19
C ARG A 81 -21.83 -29.16 48.56
N GLY A 82 -20.71 -28.50 48.85
CA GLY A 82 -20.57 -27.55 49.94
C GLY A 82 -20.52 -26.10 49.44
N ARG A 83 -21.44 -25.27 49.91
CA ARG A 83 -21.48 -23.81 49.72
C ARG A 83 -20.28 -23.14 50.40
N ARG A 84 -19.42 -22.46 49.63
CA ARG A 84 -18.49 -21.37 49.98
C ARG A 84 -17.79 -21.02 48.65
N THR A 85 -18.02 -19.91 47.96
CA THR A 85 -17.63 -18.55 48.35
C THR A 85 -18.28 -17.51 47.42
N LEU A 86 -19.48 -17.04 47.77
CA LEU A 86 -20.12 -15.86 47.15
C LEU A 86 -19.44 -14.52 47.52
N ARG A 87 -18.19 -14.56 48.01
CA ARG A 87 -17.49 -13.42 48.61
C ARG A 87 -16.43 -12.77 47.71
N VAL A 88 -16.09 -13.36 46.55
CA VAL A 88 -15.02 -12.82 45.67
C VAL A 88 -15.55 -11.92 44.55
N ARG A 89 -16.86 -11.91 44.28
CA ARG A 89 -17.45 -11.09 43.20
C ARG A 89 -17.82 -9.66 43.58
N ARG A 90 -17.94 -9.32 44.87
CA ARG A 90 -18.32 -7.96 45.32
C ARG A 90 -17.14 -6.99 45.50
N ALA A 91 -15.92 -7.49 45.65
CA ALA A 91 -14.73 -6.64 45.84
C ALA A 91 -14.24 -5.97 44.54
N ARG A 92 -14.48 -6.59 43.37
CA ARG A 92 -13.99 -6.07 42.07
C ARG A 92 -14.84 -4.91 41.52
N TRP A 93 -16.12 -4.84 41.91
CA TRP A 93 -17.02 -3.75 41.48
C TRP A 93 -16.80 -2.45 42.27
N ALA A 94 -16.45 -2.54 43.56
CA ALA A 94 -16.22 -1.35 44.38
C ALA A 94 -14.95 -0.57 43.98
N VAL A 95 -13.90 -1.27 43.51
CA VAL A 95 -12.65 -0.64 43.04
C VAL A 95 -12.85 0.08 41.71
N GLY A 96 -13.62 -0.51 40.78
CA GLY A 96 -13.89 0.10 39.48
C GLY A 96 -14.67 1.42 39.56
N VAL A 97 -15.68 1.50 40.44
CA VAL A 97 -16.48 2.72 40.63
C VAL A 97 -15.67 3.84 41.30
N LEU A 98 -14.78 3.51 42.24
CA LEU A 98 -13.93 4.49 42.91
C LEU A 98 -12.90 5.11 41.95
N CYS A 99 -12.30 4.31 41.06
CA CYS A 99 -11.37 4.81 40.03
C CYS A 99 -12.07 5.72 39.01
N GLY A 100 -13.31 5.42 38.61
CA GLY A 100 -14.08 6.26 37.69
C GLY A 100 -14.41 7.64 38.27
N LEU A 101 -14.80 7.70 39.55
CA LEU A 101 -15.12 8.97 40.22
C LEU A 101 -13.89 9.85 40.45
N LEU A 102 -12.73 9.25 40.75
CA LEU A 102 -11.47 9.99 40.90
C LEU A 102 -10.97 10.54 39.55
N GLY A 103 -11.16 9.80 38.45
CA GLY A 103 -10.83 10.28 37.09
C GLY A 103 -11.68 11.47 36.67
N ALA A 104 -12.99 11.43 36.92
CA ALA A 104 -13.90 12.53 36.57
C ALA A 104 -13.62 13.82 37.37
N ALA A 105 -13.27 13.71 38.66
CA ALA A 105 -12.87 14.86 39.47
C ALA A 105 -11.55 15.49 39.00
N TRP A 106 -10.61 14.67 38.51
CA TRP A 106 -9.33 15.14 37.98
C TRP A 106 -9.48 15.92 36.66
N VAL A 107 -10.36 15.47 35.77
CA VAL A 107 -10.67 16.18 34.51
C VAL A 107 -11.32 17.53 34.78
N GLY A 108 -12.21 17.62 35.79
CA GLY A 108 -12.83 18.89 36.19
C GLY A 108 -11.82 19.92 36.71
N VAL A 109 -10.84 19.48 37.52
CA VAL A 109 -9.77 20.36 38.03
C VAL A 109 -8.81 20.78 36.92
N TRP A 110 -8.50 19.87 35.97
CA TRP A 110 -7.64 20.17 34.83
C TRP A 110 -8.27 21.18 33.85
N LEU A 111 -9.58 21.05 33.58
CA LEU A 111 -10.32 22.01 32.75
C LEU A 111 -10.40 23.41 33.36
N GLN A 112 -10.38 23.52 34.70
CA GLN A 112 -10.34 24.82 35.40
C GLN A 112 -8.95 25.48 35.40
N GLN A 113 -7.90 24.79 34.93
CA GLN A 113 -6.52 25.31 34.86
C GLN A 113 -6.07 25.70 33.45
N LEU A 114 -6.93 25.53 32.43
CA LEU A 114 -6.61 25.97 31.08
C LEU A 114 -6.78 27.50 30.98
N PRO A 115 -5.76 28.24 30.50
CA PRO A 115 -5.90 29.68 30.28
C PRO A 115 -6.94 29.93 29.17
N GLU A 116 -7.86 30.86 29.42
CA GLU A 116 -8.85 31.30 28.44
C GLU A 116 -8.13 31.99 27.28
N LEU A 117 -7.83 31.24 26.22
CA LEU A 117 -7.32 31.80 24.97
C LEU A 117 -8.47 32.55 24.28
N SER A 118 -8.55 33.85 24.52
CA SER A 118 -9.51 34.70 23.82
C SER A 118 -9.08 34.91 22.38
N TRP A 119 -10.04 34.85 21.46
CA TRP A 119 -9.85 35.10 20.04
C TRP A 119 -9.22 36.47 19.74
N ASP A 120 -9.37 37.43 20.65
CA ASP A 120 -8.76 38.76 20.57
C ASP A 120 -7.22 38.72 20.66
N ALA A 121 -6.64 37.79 21.44
CA ALA A 121 -5.19 37.65 21.57
C ALA A 121 -4.55 37.06 20.30
N VAL A 122 -5.27 36.16 19.62
CA VAL A 122 -4.83 35.56 18.36
C VAL A 122 -4.91 36.58 17.21
N MET A 123 -5.98 37.36 17.16
CA MET A 123 -6.15 38.40 16.15
C MET A 123 -5.20 39.58 16.36
N ALA A 124 -4.81 39.90 17.60
CA ALA A 124 -3.81 40.92 17.90
C ALA A 124 -2.39 40.53 17.45
N GLU A 125 -2.07 39.24 17.41
CA GLU A 125 -0.77 38.75 16.94
C GLU A 125 -0.70 38.68 15.40
N LEU A 126 -1.80 38.25 14.75
CA LEU A 126 -1.91 38.23 13.29
C LEU A 126 -1.99 39.64 12.66
N SER A 127 -2.30 40.67 13.44
CA SER A 127 -2.38 42.07 12.99
C SER A 127 -1.12 42.90 13.27
N ARG A 128 -0.06 42.30 13.83
CA ARG A 128 1.22 43.00 14.06
C ARG A 128 2.05 43.12 12.77
N LYS A 129 1.82 44.24 12.08
CA LYS A 129 2.57 44.93 11.00
C LYS A 129 2.44 44.38 9.56
N PRO A 130 2.27 45.30 8.56
CA PRO A 130 2.16 44.95 7.15
C PRO A 130 3.54 44.79 6.48
N VAL A 131 3.67 43.76 5.64
CA VAL A 131 4.76 43.67 4.66
C VAL A 131 4.57 44.81 3.65
N SER A 132 5.56 45.71 3.55
CA SER A 132 5.51 46.85 2.63
C SER A 132 6.15 46.50 1.29
N ARG A 133 5.67 47.10 0.20
CA ARG A 133 6.16 46.91 -1.18
C ARG A 133 7.63 47.32 -1.41
N ALA A 134 8.34 47.85 -0.42
CA ALA A 134 9.73 48.29 -0.56
C ALA A 134 10.77 47.15 -0.46
N ASP A 135 10.37 45.94 -0.04
CA ASP A 135 11.29 44.80 0.08
C ASP A 135 11.46 44.02 -1.24
N LEU A 136 10.76 44.43 -2.32
CA LEU A 136 10.83 43.81 -3.65
C LEU A 136 11.81 44.50 -4.63
N GLU A 137 12.46 45.60 -4.24
CA GLU A 137 13.33 46.39 -5.14
C GLU A 137 14.85 46.23 -4.87
N ALA A 138 15.26 45.31 -3.98
CA ALA A 138 16.65 45.19 -3.53
C ALA A 138 17.50 44.09 -4.18
N THR A 139 17.09 43.51 -5.32
CA THR A 139 17.96 42.62 -6.10
C THR A 139 17.76 42.80 -7.60
N GLY A 140 18.56 43.71 -8.17
CA GLY A 140 19.23 43.53 -9.47
C GLY A 140 18.35 43.37 -10.71
N THR A 141 18.23 44.46 -11.45
CA THR A 141 17.84 44.53 -12.86
C THR A 141 18.48 43.40 -13.70
N LEU A 142 17.67 42.51 -14.25
CA LEU A 142 18.08 41.66 -15.38
C LEU A 142 17.32 42.12 -16.63
N LEU A 143 18.10 42.51 -17.63
CA LEU A 143 17.68 42.68 -19.01
C LEU A 143 16.98 41.39 -19.51
N PRO A 144 16.05 41.48 -20.47
CA PRO A 144 15.42 40.28 -21.02
C PRO A 144 16.49 39.39 -21.67
N PRO A 145 16.59 38.09 -21.32
CA PRO A 145 17.52 37.23 -22.02
C PRO A 145 17.03 37.03 -23.45
N GLU A 146 17.90 37.35 -24.40
CA GLU A 146 17.87 36.79 -25.73
C GLU A 146 17.67 35.27 -25.65
N SER A 147 16.81 34.74 -26.51
CA SER A 147 16.54 33.32 -26.67
C SER A 147 17.82 32.52 -26.88
N VAL A 148 18.29 31.84 -25.83
CA VAL A 148 19.30 30.77 -25.92
C VAL A 148 18.55 29.43 -25.92
N PRO A 149 18.69 28.59 -26.95
CA PRO A 149 18.11 27.26 -26.94
C PRO A 149 18.97 26.31 -26.09
N GLY A 150 18.38 25.76 -25.03
CA GLY A 150 18.88 24.56 -24.34
C GLY A 150 19.33 24.74 -22.89
N GLY A 151 18.54 24.17 -21.96
CA GLY A 151 19.00 23.61 -20.69
C GLY A 151 18.79 24.45 -19.43
N GLY A 152 17.91 23.96 -18.52
CA GLY A 152 18.07 24.22 -17.08
C GLY A 152 16.82 24.59 -16.26
N GLY A 153 15.88 23.67 -16.10
CA GLY A 153 14.95 23.61 -14.96
C GLY A 153 14.53 22.15 -14.77
N MET A 154 14.93 21.51 -13.66
CA MET A 154 14.71 20.09 -13.36
C MET A 154 13.28 19.61 -13.70
N GLY A 155 13.02 18.52 -14.41
CA GLY A 155 13.89 17.44 -14.90
C GLY A 155 13.04 16.42 -15.68
N GLY A 156 12.46 16.88 -16.80
CA GLY A 156 11.57 16.09 -17.67
C GLY A 156 11.78 16.40 -19.17
N PRO A 157 11.07 15.69 -20.06
CA PRO A 157 11.10 15.90 -21.51
C PRO A 157 10.43 17.21 -21.93
N GLU A 158 10.34 17.43 -23.25
CA GLU A 158 9.54 18.52 -23.80
C GLU A 158 8.05 18.29 -23.53
N PRO A 159 7.30 19.31 -23.04
CA PRO A 159 5.86 19.19 -22.80
C PRO A 159 5.07 18.68 -23.99
N GLY A 160 4.12 17.79 -23.74
CA GLY A 160 3.18 17.28 -24.72
C GLY A 160 3.78 16.25 -25.69
N HIS A 161 4.99 15.74 -25.44
CA HIS A 161 5.59 14.70 -26.28
C HIS A 161 4.68 13.47 -26.42
N GLU A 162 4.16 13.22 -27.64
CA GLU A 162 3.20 12.15 -27.94
C GLU A 162 1.82 12.30 -27.28
N GLU A 163 1.50 13.47 -26.74
CA GLU A 163 0.17 13.77 -26.23
C GLU A 163 -0.80 14.10 -27.39
N ALA A 164 -1.92 13.39 -27.46
CA ALA A 164 -3.03 13.71 -28.34
C ALA A 164 -4.01 14.71 -27.69
N ALA A 165 -4.86 15.32 -28.52
CA ALA A 165 -5.90 16.24 -28.03
C ALA A 165 -7.07 15.55 -27.30
N ALA A 166 -7.17 14.22 -27.39
CA ALA A 166 -8.22 13.41 -26.80
C ALA A 166 -7.68 12.00 -26.47
N PRO A 167 -8.33 11.25 -25.57
CA PRO A 167 -7.95 9.87 -25.25
C PRO A 167 -7.72 9.02 -26.50
N LEU A 168 -6.64 8.25 -26.49
CA LEU A 168 -6.23 7.40 -27.62
C LEU A 168 -7.12 6.18 -27.80
N GLY A 169 -7.75 5.74 -26.72
CA GLY A 169 -8.66 4.61 -26.67
C GLY A 169 -9.71 4.80 -25.59
N ALA A 170 -10.61 3.82 -25.50
CA ALA A 170 -11.60 3.71 -24.44
C ALA A 170 -11.76 2.22 -24.09
N PRO A 171 -11.94 1.89 -22.81
CA PRO A 171 -12.19 0.52 -22.40
C PRO A 171 -13.54 0.05 -22.93
N ALA A 172 -13.69 -1.27 -23.07
CA ALA A 172 -15.00 -1.84 -23.31
C ALA A 172 -15.96 -1.47 -22.14
N PRO A 173 -17.25 -1.22 -22.39
CA PRO A 173 -18.20 -0.99 -21.31
C PRO A 173 -18.21 -2.17 -20.33
N VAL A 174 -17.97 -1.90 -19.06
CA VAL A 174 -18.05 -2.87 -17.96
C VAL A 174 -19.19 -2.43 -17.04
N ASP A 175 -20.22 -3.28 -16.92
CA ASP A 175 -21.29 -3.05 -15.96
C ASP A 175 -20.77 -3.27 -14.54
N TRP A 176 -21.07 -2.34 -13.63
CA TRP A 176 -20.72 -2.52 -12.23
C TRP A 176 -21.73 -3.42 -11.52
N ASP A 177 -21.25 -4.55 -11.01
CA ASP A 177 -22.05 -5.55 -10.28
C ASP A 177 -22.08 -5.31 -8.76
N GLY A 178 -21.37 -4.28 -8.27
CA GLY A 178 -21.23 -3.96 -6.85
C GLY A 178 -19.97 -4.50 -6.20
N ALA A 179 -19.11 -5.23 -6.92
CA ALA A 179 -17.80 -5.64 -6.43
C ALA A 179 -16.92 -4.41 -6.10
N PRO A 180 -16.13 -4.48 -5.00
CA PRO A 180 -15.32 -3.35 -4.58
C PRO A 180 -14.11 -3.15 -5.50
N TYR A 181 -13.69 -1.89 -5.62
CA TYR A 181 -12.46 -1.46 -6.27
C TYR A 181 -11.94 -0.20 -5.58
N ALA A 182 -10.65 0.09 -5.72
CA ALA A 182 -10.01 1.27 -5.12
C ALA A 182 -8.92 1.85 -6.03
N PHE A 183 -8.53 3.10 -5.78
CA PHE A 183 -7.43 3.78 -6.47
C PHE A 183 -6.38 4.23 -5.47
N LEU A 184 -5.11 4.20 -5.87
CA LEU A 184 -3.99 4.62 -5.01
C LEU A 184 -4.16 6.08 -4.55
N SER A 185 -4.76 6.88 -5.43
CA SER A 185 -5.10 8.27 -5.14
C SER A 185 -6.20 8.74 -6.09
N THR A 186 -7.05 9.64 -5.60
CA THR A 186 -8.00 10.40 -6.42
C THR A 186 -7.70 11.89 -6.33
N GLN A 187 -8.24 12.65 -7.27
CA GLN A 187 -8.14 14.10 -7.28
C GLN A 187 -9.40 14.74 -7.86
N ALA A 188 -9.73 15.93 -7.36
CA ALA A 188 -10.77 16.77 -7.93
C ALA A 188 -10.22 17.51 -9.16
N ARG A 189 -10.89 17.35 -10.30
CA ARG A 189 -10.68 18.24 -11.45
C ARG A 189 -11.25 19.64 -11.18
N PRO A 190 -10.89 20.68 -11.96
CA PRO A 190 -11.45 22.02 -11.83
C PRO A 190 -12.99 22.10 -11.94
N ASP A 191 -13.63 21.13 -12.60
CA ASP A 191 -15.08 21.01 -12.71
C ASP A 191 -15.73 20.29 -11.51
N GLY A 192 -14.94 19.90 -10.51
CA GLY A 192 -15.37 19.21 -9.30
C GLY A 192 -15.56 17.70 -9.47
N LEU A 193 -15.27 17.14 -10.65
CA LEU A 193 -15.32 15.69 -10.85
C LEU A 193 -14.12 15.03 -10.19
N GLU A 194 -14.38 14.09 -9.28
CA GLU A 194 -13.36 13.17 -8.75
C GLU A 194 -12.94 12.17 -9.83
N VAL A 195 -11.63 12.09 -10.06
CA VAL A 195 -10.98 11.19 -11.02
C VAL A 195 -9.77 10.51 -10.38
N PRO A 196 -9.35 9.32 -10.84
CA PRO A 196 -8.14 8.69 -10.36
C PRO A 196 -6.89 9.49 -10.76
N VAL A 197 -5.86 9.46 -9.92
CA VAL A 197 -4.50 9.84 -10.31
C VAL A 197 -3.89 8.66 -11.06
N THR A 198 -3.67 8.82 -12.36
CA THR A 198 -3.22 7.76 -13.27
C THR A 198 -2.46 8.36 -14.46
N TRP A 199 -2.14 7.54 -15.45
CA TRP A 199 -1.49 7.93 -16.70
C TRP A 199 -2.40 8.81 -17.55
N SER A 200 -1.83 9.64 -18.41
CA SER A 200 -2.63 10.38 -19.40
C SER A 200 -3.27 9.39 -20.38
N PRO A 201 -4.61 9.35 -20.52
CA PRO A 201 -5.25 8.52 -21.55
C PRO A 201 -5.00 9.05 -22.97
N CYS A 202 -4.48 10.28 -23.10
CA CYS A 202 -4.12 10.92 -24.36
C CYS A 202 -2.69 10.60 -24.83
N ARG A 203 -1.91 9.81 -24.07
CA ARG A 203 -0.52 9.47 -24.41
C ARG A 203 -0.29 7.96 -24.29
N PRO A 204 0.51 7.35 -25.16
CA PRO A 204 0.84 5.94 -25.01
C PRO A 204 1.64 5.70 -23.72
N VAL A 205 1.34 4.60 -23.04
CA VAL A 205 2.15 4.11 -21.91
C VAL A 205 3.27 3.25 -22.47
N HIS A 206 4.47 3.81 -22.53
CA HIS A 206 5.66 3.07 -22.92
C HIS A 206 6.11 2.15 -21.78
N TYR A 207 6.52 0.94 -22.11
CA TYR A 207 7.12 0.01 -21.17
C TYR A 207 8.37 -0.68 -21.74
N VAL A 208 9.25 -1.09 -20.83
CA VAL A 208 10.47 -1.84 -21.11
C VAL A 208 10.60 -3.01 -20.15
N VAL A 209 11.18 -4.12 -20.62
CA VAL A 209 11.36 -5.33 -19.81
C VAL A 209 12.84 -5.59 -19.59
N ASN A 210 13.26 -5.66 -18.32
CA ASN A 210 14.56 -6.21 -17.96
C ASN A 210 14.39 -7.70 -17.61
N SER A 211 14.92 -8.57 -18.47
CA SER A 211 14.85 -10.03 -18.29
C SER A 211 16.00 -10.61 -17.47
N ALA A 212 16.91 -9.79 -16.94
CA ALA A 212 17.98 -10.27 -16.08
C ALA A 212 17.39 -10.86 -14.78
N GLY A 213 17.75 -12.11 -14.48
CA GLY A 213 17.21 -12.84 -13.33
C GLY A 213 15.79 -13.36 -13.52
N ALA A 214 15.14 -13.07 -14.65
CA ALA A 214 13.80 -13.54 -14.97
C ALA A 214 13.81 -14.94 -15.62
N PRO A 215 12.69 -15.69 -15.59
CA PRO A 215 12.58 -16.97 -16.27
C PRO A 215 12.52 -16.77 -17.79
N VAL A 216 12.82 -17.83 -18.54
CA VAL A 216 12.60 -17.85 -20.00
C VAL A 216 11.12 -17.63 -20.28
N GLY A 217 10.80 -16.72 -21.20
CA GLY A 217 9.43 -16.36 -21.55
C GLY A 217 8.86 -15.15 -20.77
N PHE A 218 9.60 -14.56 -19.83
CA PHE A 218 9.09 -13.44 -19.03
C PHE A 218 8.59 -12.25 -19.85
N ALA A 219 9.30 -11.88 -20.93
CA ALA A 219 8.83 -10.80 -21.80
C ALA A 219 7.49 -11.13 -22.49
N ASP A 220 7.24 -12.40 -22.81
CA ASP A 220 5.96 -12.84 -23.40
C ASP A 220 4.84 -12.80 -22.34
N ASP A 221 5.13 -13.17 -21.09
CA ASP A 221 4.20 -13.03 -19.96
C ASP A 221 3.81 -11.55 -19.75
N VAL A 222 4.80 -10.64 -19.77
CA VAL A 222 4.56 -9.19 -19.68
C VAL A 222 3.70 -8.69 -20.83
N ALA A 223 4.02 -9.07 -22.07
CA ALA A 223 3.23 -8.67 -23.24
C ALA A 223 1.78 -9.16 -23.15
N THR A 224 1.57 -10.38 -22.64
CA THR A 224 0.24 -10.96 -22.44
C THR A 224 -0.57 -10.15 -21.42
N VAL A 225 0.01 -9.88 -20.25
CA VAL A 225 -0.67 -9.11 -19.19
C VAL A 225 -0.91 -7.65 -19.61
N VAL A 226 0.03 -7.04 -20.33
CA VAL A 226 -0.15 -5.69 -20.88
C VAL A 226 -1.32 -5.64 -21.87
N ALA A 227 -1.51 -6.69 -22.69
CA ALA A 227 -2.67 -6.77 -23.58
C ALA A 227 -4.00 -6.84 -22.81
N GLU A 228 -4.06 -7.63 -21.73
CA GLU A 228 -5.24 -7.69 -20.85
C GLU A 228 -5.55 -6.31 -20.23
N LEU A 229 -4.52 -5.59 -19.79
CA LEU A 229 -4.65 -4.24 -19.24
C LEU A 229 -5.07 -3.21 -20.29
N ALA A 230 -4.56 -3.32 -21.52
CA ALA A 230 -4.96 -2.47 -22.64
C ALA A 230 -6.47 -2.60 -22.90
N ASP A 231 -6.98 -3.83 -22.94
CA ASP A 231 -8.40 -4.12 -23.12
C ASP A 231 -9.26 -3.57 -21.96
N ALA A 232 -8.79 -3.75 -20.72
CA ALA A 232 -9.53 -3.35 -19.52
C ALA A 232 -9.53 -1.84 -19.27
N THR A 233 -8.45 -1.13 -19.65
CA THR A 233 -8.27 0.30 -19.35
C THR A 233 -8.54 1.20 -20.56
N GLY A 234 -8.43 0.67 -21.78
CA GLY A 234 -8.43 1.48 -23.01
C GLY A 234 -7.15 2.29 -23.21
N PHE A 235 -6.12 2.11 -22.38
CA PHE A 235 -4.81 2.71 -22.61
C PHE A 235 -4.12 2.05 -23.81
N VAL A 236 -3.36 2.84 -24.55
CA VAL A 236 -2.48 2.35 -25.62
C VAL A 236 -1.10 2.11 -25.01
N PHE A 237 -0.60 0.89 -25.12
CA PHE A 237 0.74 0.52 -24.66
C PHE A 237 1.71 0.41 -25.83
N VAL A 238 2.96 0.77 -25.59
CA VAL A 238 4.06 0.61 -26.56
C VAL A 238 5.20 -0.14 -25.90
N ASP A 239 5.54 -1.31 -26.45
CA ASP A 239 6.73 -2.05 -26.09
C ASP A 239 7.96 -1.38 -26.71
N ASP A 240 8.81 -0.79 -25.88
CA ASP A 240 10.07 -0.19 -26.32
C ASP A 240 11.20 -1.23 -26.44
N GLY A 241 10.92 -2.50 -26.17
CA GLY A 241 11.83 -3.62 -26.25
C GLY A 241 12.58 -3.91 -24.93
N PRO A 242 13.57 -4.81 -25.00
CA PRO A 242 14.34 -5.19 -23.82
C PRO A 242 15.25 -4.05 -23.35
N THR A 243 15.49 -3.99 -22.04
CA THR A 243 16.43 -3.05 -21.42
C THR A 243 17.42 -3.77 -20.52
N ASP A 244 18.59 -3.16 -20.33
CA ASP A 244 19.58 -3.54 -19.31
C ASP A 244 19.43 -2.74 -18.01
N GLU A 245 18.45 -1.83 -17.95
CA GLU A 245 18.18 -1.05 -16.76
C GLU A 245 17.74 -1.95 -15.60
N SER A 246 18.54 -2.00 -14.55
CA SER A 246 18.15 -2.50 -13.25
C SER A 246 18.08 -1.33 -12.28
N ALA A 247 16.89 -1.04 -11.75
CA ALA A 247 16.66 0.17 -10.97
C ALA A 247 15.84 -0.11 -9.72
N GLY A 248 16.25 0.45 -8.59
CA GLY A 248 15.50 0.45 -7.33
C GLY A 248 14.58 1.66 -7.17
N PRO A 249 14.08 1.93 -5.94
CA PRO A 249 13.10 2.98 -5.66
C PRO A 249 13.49 4.40 -6.11
N ASP A 250 14.77 4.72 -6.15
CA ASP A 250 15.26 6.06 -6.50
C ASP A 250 15.45 6.27 -8.01
N ARG A 251 14.92 5.35 -8.84
CA ARG A 251 14.93 5.43 -10.31
C ARG A 251 14.51 6.83 -10.81
N PRO A 252 15.38 7.54 -11.57
CA PRO A 252 15.00 8.79 -12.21
C PRO A 252 13.89 8.58 -13.24
N ILE A 253 12.86 9.43 -13.16
CA ILE A 253 11.71 9.41 -14.08
C ILE A 253 12.04 9.96 -15.48
N TYR A 254 13.22 10.56 -15.66
CA TYR A 254 13.70 11.09 -16.94
C TYR A 254 15.17 10.68 -17.14
N GLN A 255 15.44 9.92 -18.21
CA GLN A 255 16.76 9.36 -18.52
C GLN A 255 17.08 9.55 -20.01
N PRO A 256 17.42 10.79 -20.43
CA PRO A 256 17.54 11.11 -21.85
C PRO A 256 18.67 10.38 -22.57
N GLU A 257 19.72 10.00 -21.85
CA GLU A 257 20.85 9.24 -22.41
C GLU A 257 20.46 7.80 -22.77
N ARG A 258 19.45 7.22 -22.09
CA ARG A 258 18.99 5.84 -22.31
C ARG A 258 17.72 5.79 -23.14
N TYR A 259 16.69 6.54 -22.74
CA TYR A 259 15.35 6.48 -23.34
C TYR A 259 15.05 7.65 -24.27
N GLY A 260 15.98 8.59 -24.45
CA GLY A 260 15.75 9.78 -25.27
C GLY A 260 14.89 10.83 -24.55
N ARG A 261 14.48 11.86 -25.29
CA ARG A 261 13.78 13.04 -24.74
C ARG A 261 12.30 12.78 -24.43
N ARG A 262 12.02 11.74 -23.65
CA ARG A 262 10.71 11.31 -23.14
C ARG A 262 10.85 10.84 -21.69
N TRP A 263 9.74 10.74 -20.98
CA TRP A 263 9.72 10.14 -19.65
C TRP A 263 10.26 8.70 -19.71
N ALA A 264 10.95 8.26 -18.65
CA ALA A 264 11.46 6.91 -18.57
C ALA A 264 10.26 5.92 -18.60
N PRO A 265 10.25 4.92 -19.51
CA PRO A 265 9.13 3.99 -19.62
C PRO A 265 8.85 3.23 -18.32
N LEU A 266 7.65 2.66 -18.19
CA LEU A 266 7.33 1.71 -17.14
C LEU A 266 8.32 0.54 -17.20
N LEU A 267 9.13 0.37 -16.15
CA LEU A 267 10.10 -0.71 -16.07
C LEU A 267 9.47 -1.92 -15.41
N VAL A 268 9.56 -3.09 -16.05
CA VAL A 268 9.14 -4.37 -15.47
C VAL A 268 10.35 -5.27 -15.33
N GLN A 269 10.62 -5.73 -14.11
CA GLN A 269 11.78 -6.56 -13.80
C GLN A 269 11.56 -7.51 -12.62
N PHE A 270 12.36 -8.56 -12.56
CA PHE A 270 12.61 -9.26 -11.30
C PHE A 270 13.61 -8.48 -10.43
N SER A 271 13.55 -8.67 -9.12
CA SER A 271 14.42 -8.03 -8.14
C SER A 271 14.55 -8.88 -6.87
N ASP A 272 15.41 -8.42 -5.97
CA ASP A 272 15.57 -8.90 -4.60
C ASP A 272 15.54 -7.72 -3.62
N GLU A 273 15.64 -8.03 -2.33
CA GLU A 273 15.64 -7.06 -1.25
C GLU A 273 16.88 -6.15 -1.22
N THR A 274 17.96 -6.54 -1.92
CA THR A 274 19.20 -5.76 -1.95
C THR A 274 19.06 -4.52 -2.83
N LEU A 275 18.35 -4.66 -3.95
CA LEU A 275 18.03 -3.57 -4.87
C LEU A 275 16.73 -2.85 -4.48
N GLN A 276 15.75 -3.60 -3.98
CA GLN A 276 14.44 -3.11 -3.58
C GLN A 276 14.09 -3.63 -2.19
N SER A 277 14.49 -2.88 -1.15
CA SER A 277 14.23 -3.26 0.25
C SER A 277 12.74 -3.41 0.59
N GLY A 278 11.84 -2.89 -0.25
CA GLY A 278 10.40 -3.12 -0.13
C GLY A 278 9.97 -4.58 -0.32
N LEU A 279 10.83 -5.44 -0.87
CA LEU A 279 10.58 -6.87 -1.04
C LEU A 279 10.97 -7.71 0.20
N GLU A 280 11.53 -7.11 1.25
CA GLU A 280 11.87 -7.86 2.46
C GLU A 280 10.66 -8.57 3.08
N GLY A 281 10.85 -9.85 3.46
CA GLY A 281 9.85 -10.64 4.18
C GLY A 281 8.94 -11.43 3.25
N ASP A 282 7.62 -11.26 3.39
CA ASP A 282 6.61 -12.01 2.65
C ASP A 282 6.08 -11.25 1.41
N VAL A 283 6.76 -10.18 0.98
CA VAL A 283 6.35 -9.35 -0.16
C VAL A 283 6.84 -9.99 -1.45
N VAL A 284 5.92 -10.42 -2.30
CA VAL A 284 6.24 -11.13 -3.55
C VAL A 284 6.35 -10.21 -4.77
N GLY A 285 5.93 -8.96 -4.63
CA GLY A 285 5.95 -7.97 -5.71
C GLY A 285 5.72 -6.56 -5.18
N GLN A 286 6.11 -5.58 -5.98
CA GLN A 286 5.78 -4.18 -5.76
C GLN A 286 5.72 -3.43 -7.09
N GLY A 287 4.58 -2.81 -7.36
CA GLY A 287 4.32 -1.95 -8.50
C GLY A 287 3.82 -0.58 -8.08
N GLY A 288 4.13 0.45 -8.87
CA GLY A 288 3.55 1.76 -8.63
C GLY A 288 3.95 2.83 -9.64
N PRO A 289 3.07 3.83 -9.83
CA PRO A 289 3.36 4.96 -10.70
C PRO A 289 4.31 5.95 -10.02
N ARG A 290 5.01 6.70 -10.86
CA ARG A 290 5.71 7.93 -10.49
C ARG A 290 4.97 9.11 -11.07
N THR A 291 4.45 9.95 -10.17
CA THR A 291 3.58 11.06 -10.54
C THR A 291 4.33 12.38 -10.55
N VAL A 292 4.02 13.23 -11.52
CA VAL A 292 4.42 14.64 -11.56
C VAL A 292 3.19 15.50 -11.37
N ARG A 293 3.39 16.69 -10.78
CA ARG A 293 2.35 17.71 -10.63
C ARG A 293 2.39 18.64 -11.83
N ARG A 294 1.27 18.74 -12.53
CA ARG A 294 0.99 19.70 -13.60
C ARG A 294 0.96 21.14 -13.07
N GLU A 295 1.01 22.12 -13.97
CA GLU A 295 0.96 23.54 -13.58
C GLU A 295 -0.34 23.89 -12.84
N ASP A 296 -1.46 23.28 -13.24
CA ASP A 296 -2.77 23.45 -12.61
C ASP A 296 -2.95 22.67 -11.29
N GLY A 297 -1.90 21.98 -10.83
CA GLY A 297 -1.86 21.28 -9.55
C GLY A 297 -2.32 19.82 -9.60
N LEU A 298 -2.85 19.34 -10.74
CA LEU A 298 -3.25 17.96 -10.93
C LEU A 298 -2.03 17.03 -11.01
N LEU A 299 -2.14 15.83 -10.43
CA LEU A 299 -1.11 14.79 -10.50
C LEU A 299 -1.38 13.87 -11.69
N VAL A 300 -0.31 13.48 -12.39
CA VAL A 300 -0.34 12.54 -13.52
C VAL A 300 0.84 11.59 -13.42
N ALA A 301 0.60 10.29 -13.63
CA ALA A 301 1.65 9.30 -13.74
C ALA A 301 2.41 9.46 -15.06
N VAL A 302 3.74 9.57 -14.99
CA VAL A 302 4.61 9.77 -16.16
C VAL A 302 5.65 8.66 -16.32
N SER A 303 5.85 7.86 -15.27
CA SER A 303 6.77 6.72 -15.24
C SER A 303 6.27 5.74 -14.18
N GLY A 304 6.96 4.62 -14.01
CA GLY A 304 6.64 3.61 -12.99
C GLY A 304 7.65 2.49 -12.99
N THR A 305 7.55 1.64 -11.97
CA THR A 305 8.32 0.40 -11.91
C THR A 305 7.45 -0.71 -11.33
N VAL A 306 7.64 -1.93 -11.85
CA VAL A 306 7.16 -3.19 -11.28
C VAL A 306 8.36 -4.07 -10.98
N TRP A 307 8.49 -4.45 -9.72
CA TRP A 307 9.46 -5.43 -9.22
C TRP A 307 8.72 -6.69 -8.81
N LEU A 308 9.13 -7.83 -9.35
CA LEU A 308 8.71 -9.15 -8.88
C LEU A 308 9.84 -9.78 -8.07
N ASP A 309 9.53 -10.38 -6.94
CA ASP A 309 10.53 -11.04 -6.11
C ASP A 309 11.06 -12.31 -6.79
N ALA A 310 12.39 -12.47 -6.85
CA ALA A 310 13.03 -13.63 -7.46
C ALA A 310 12.68 -14.97 -6.79
N SER A 311 12.24 -14.97 -5.53
CA SER A 311 11.73 -16.17 -4.83
C SER A 311 10.47 -16.75 -5.47
N LEU A 312 9.73 -15.97 -6.26
CA LEU A 312 8.59 -16.48 -7.03
C LEU A 312 9.00 -17.57 -8.03
N LEU A 313 10.26 -17.62 -8.45
CA LEU A 313 10.77 -18.65 -9.37
C LEU A 313 10.84 -20.04 -8.72
N GLU A 314 10.83 -20.11 -7.39
CA GLU A 314 10.78 -21.36 -6.64
C GLU A 314 9.34 -21.80 -6.33
N SER A 315 8.37 -20.92 -6.57
CA SER A 315 6.95 -21.17 -6.31
C SER A 315 6.37 -22.12 -7.34
N GLN A 316 5.43 -22.96 -6.89
CA GLN A 316 4.74 -23.88 -7.78
C GLN A 316 3.77 -23.12 -8.70
N PRO A 317 3.63 -23.52 -9.97
CA PRO A 317 2.60 -22.97 -10.85
C PRO A 317 1.19 -23.11 -10.25
N VAL A 318 0.32 -22.16 -10.58
CA VAL A 318 -1.08 -22.13 -10.17
C VAL A 318 -1.94 -22.27 -11.42
N ASP A 319 -2.83 -23.26 -11.45
CA ASP A 319 -3.66 -23.59 -12.63
C ASP A 319 -2.85 -23.70 -13.95
N ALA A 320 -1.64 -24.26 -13.84
CA ALA A 320 -0.65 -24.41 -14.92
C ALA A 320 -0.03 -23.10 -15.46
N GLU A 321 -0.32 -21.96 -14.84
CA GLU A 321 0.34 -20.68 -15.08
C GLU A 321 1.50 -20.48 -14.07
N PRO A 322 2.65 -19.94 -14.49
CA PRO A 322 3.73 -19.61 -13.55
C PRO A 322 3.24 -18.65 -12.44
N ALA A 323 3.66 -18.91 -11.19
CA ALA A 323 3.17 -18.18 -10.02
C ALA A 323 3.36 -16.65 -10.13
N HIS A 324 4.42 -16.20 -10.82
CA HIS A 324 4.70 -14.78 -10.99
C HIS A 324 3.71 -14.04 -11.88
N VAL A 325 2.94 -14.72 -12.75
CA VAL A 325 2.06 -14.04 -13.72
C VAL A 325 0.85 -13.40 -13.02
N GLY A 326 0.26 -14.07 -12.02
CA GLY A 326 -0.80 -13.49 -11.20
C GLY A 326 -0.31 -12.26 -10.41
N VAL A 327 0.91 -12.33 -9.86
CA VAL A 327 1.54 -11.18 -9.17
C VAL A 327 1.85 -10.07 -10.17
N LEU A 328 2.34 -10.39 -11.38
CA LEU A 328 2.58 -9.42 -12.44
C LEU A 328 1.32 -8.63 -12.81
N ARG A 329 0.15 -9.31 -12.93
CA ARG A 329 -1.15 -8.63 -13.13
C ARG A 329 -1.47 -7.66 -11.99
N HIS A 330 -1.31 -8.11 -10.75
CA HIS A 330 -1.56 -7.29 -9.55
C HIS A 330 -0.66 -6.04 -9.52
N GLU A 331 0.66 -6.21 -9.70
CA GLU A 331 1.60 -5.10 -9.62
C GLU A 331 1.49 -4.14 -10.81
N LEU A 332 1.16 -4.63 -12.01
CA LEU A 332 0.89 -3.74 -13.14
C LEU A 332 -0.41 -2.95 -12.93
N ALA A 333 -1.44 -3.53 -12.33
CA ALA A 333 -2.65 -2.78 -11.97
C ALA A 333 -2.33 -1.66 -10.96
N HIS A 334 -1.46 -1.90 -9.97
CA HIS A 334 -0.91 -0.85 -9.12
C HIS A 334 -0.16 0.21 -9.91
N ALA A 335 0.72 -0.19 -10.83
CA ALA A 335 1.49 0.74 -11.66
C ALA A 335 0.60 1.65 -12.53
N LEU A 336 -0.63 1.24 -12.83
CA LEU A 336 -1.63 2.06 -13.51
C LEU A 336 -2.51 2.88 -12.56
N GLY A 337 -2.57 2.55 -11.27
CA GLY A 337 -3.23 3.38 -10.25
C GLY A 337 -4.32 2.70 -9.43
N LEU A 338 -4.55 1.39 -9.59
CA LEU A 338 -5.45 0.64 -8.70
C LEU A 338 -4.83 0.45 -7.32
N ASP A 339 -5.65 0.43 -6.30
CA ASP A 339 -5.26 0.11 -4.92
C ASP A 339 -5.89 -1.19 -4.47
N HIS A 340 -5.44 -1.66 -3.31
CA HIS A 340 -5.95 -2.85 -2.66
C HIS A 340 -7.43 -2.74 -2.27
N VAL A 341 -8.09 -3.89 -2.26
CA VAL A 341 -9.41 -4.09 -1.65
C VAL A 341 -9.41 -5.27 -0.70
N GLU A 342 -10.25 -5.21 0.34
CA GLU A 342 -10.34 -6.28 1.35
C GLU A 342 -11.04 -7.55 0.85
N ASP A 343 -11.71 -7.49 -0.31
CA ASP A 343 -12.44 -8.61 -0.86
C ASP A 343 -11.48 -9.64 -1.48
N ARG A 344 -11.32 -10.77 -0.79
CA ARG A 344 -10.46 -11.88 -1.20
C ARG A 344 -10.85 -12.56 -2.52
N THR A 345 -12.03 -12.24 -3.06
CA THR A 345 -12.43 -12.67 -4.39
C THR A 345 -11.93 -11.77 -5.50
N GLN A 346 -11.19 -10.69 -5.19
CA GLN A 346 -10.55 -9.81 -6.15
C GLN A 346 -9.05 -10.09 -6.24
N LEU A 347 -8.47 -9.92 -7.42
CA LEU A 347 -7.03 -10.02 -7.61
C LEU A 347 -6.30 -8.91 -6.83
N MET A 348 -6.89 -7.72 -6.72
CA MET A 348 -6.34 -6.61 -5.95
C MET A 348 -6.48 -6.78 -4.43
N ASN A 349 -6.75 -7.99 -3.91
CA ASN A 349 -6.62 -8.25 -2.49
C ASN A 349 -5.15 -8.50 -2.11
N PRO A 350 -4.62 -7.82 -1.07
CA PRO A 350 -3.20 -7.93 -0.69
C PRO A 350 -2.82 -9.27 -0.07
N GLU A 351 -3.80 -10.07 0.36
CA GLU A 351 -3.58 -11.35 1.03
C GLU A 351 -3.83 -12.57 0.12
N THR A 352 -4.38 -12.37 -1.09
CA THR A 352 -4.67 -13.45 -2.03
C THR A 352 -3.38 -14.12 -2.49
N ARG A 353 -3.25 -15.43 -2.23
CA ARG A 353 -2.09 -16.25 -2.59
C ARG A 353 -2.43 -17.30 -3.63
N GLY A 354 -2.67 -16.85 -4.86
CA GLY A 354 -2.89 -17.73 -6.02
C GLY A 354 -4.31 -18.31 -6.14
N GLU A 355 -5.25 -18.03 -5.25
CA GLU A 355 -6.64 -18.49 -5.43
C GLU A 355 -7.33 -17.79 -6.61
N PHE A 356 -6.95 -16.54 -6.88
CA PHE A 356 -7.38 -15.76 -8.03
C PHE A 356 -6.13 -15.21 -8.71
N THR A 357 -5.86 -15.66 -9.93
CA THR A 357 -4.67 -15.27 -10.72
C THR A 357 -5.01 -14.38 -11.91
N THR A 358 -6.29 -14.05 -12.10
CA THR A 358 -6.83 -13.22 -13.18
C THR A 358 -7.68 -12.09 -12.61
N PHE A 359 -7.83 -10.98 -13.36
CA PHE A 359 -8.69 -9.87 -12.94
C PHE A 359 -10.14 -10.32 -12.75
N GLN A 360 -10.73 -9.91 -11.63
CA GLN A 360 -12.11 -10.19 -11.24
C GLN A 360 -12.99 -8.97 -11.50
N SER A 361 -14.30 -9.05 -11.24
CA SER A 361 -15.25 -8.03 -11.72
C SER A 361 -15.00 -6.63 -11.14
N GLY A 362 -14.61 -6.52 -9.86
CA GLY A 362 -14.22 -5.26 -9.23
C GLY A 362 -12.93 -4.72 -9.81
N ASP A 363 -11.92 -5.58 -10.01
CA ASP A 363 -10.65 -5.21 -10.64
C ASP A 363 -10.88 -4.65 -12.06
N LEU A 364 -11.63 -5.36 -12.90
CA LEU A 364 -11.95 -4.96 -14.28
C LEU A 364 -12.74 -3.66 -14.33
N TYR A 365 -13.73 -3.49 -13.43
CA TYR A 365 -14.46 -2.24 -13.35
C TYR A 365 -13.53 -1.09 -12.91
N GLY A 366 -12.71 -1.28 -11.89
CA GLY A 366 -11.71 -0.30 -11.45
C GLY A 366 -10.71 0.08 -12.55
N LEU A 367 -10.19 -0.89 -13.30
CA LEU A 367 -9.30 -0.68 -14.45
C LEU A 367 -9.98 0.19 -15.52
N SER A 368 -11.24 -0.09 -15.84
CA SER A 368 -12.00 0.71 -16.81
C SER A 368 -12.16 2.18 -16.40
N GLN A 369 -12.18 2.47 -15.10
CA GLN A 369 -12.32 3.83 -14.61
C GLN A 369 -11.02 4.64 -14.70
N LEU A 370 -9.85 4.01 -14.87
CA LEU A 370 -8.57 4.70 -15.05
C LEU A 370 -8.55 5.55 -16.34
N ALA A 371 -9.32 5.19 -17.36
CA ALA A 371 -9.50 5.99 -18.57
C ALA A 371 -10.03 7.42 -18.32
N ARG A 372 -10.59 7.67 -17.13
CA ARG A 372 -11.10 8.98 -16.70
C ARG A 372 -10.00 9.91 -16.18
N GLY A 373 -8.75 9.45 -16.17
CA GLY A 373 -7.58 10.27 -15.90
C GLY A 373 -7.52 11.52 -16.77
N VAL A 374 -6.68 12.47 -16.35
CA VAL A 374 -6.55 13.75 -17.06
C VAL A 374 -5.45 13.68 -18.11
N CYS A 375 -5.70 14.30 -19.27
CA CYS A 375 -4.65 14.53 -20.25
C CYS A 375 -3.68 15.60 -19.74
N ALA A 376 -2.43 15.53 -20.18
CA ALA A 376 -1.30 16.31 -19.68
C ALA A 376 -0.46 16.88 -20.84
N PRO A 377 -1.02 17.75 -21.70
CA PRO A 377 -0.27 18.38 -22.80
C PRO A 377 0.86 19.31 -22.32
N ASP A 378 0.89 19.64 -21.03
CA ASP A 378 1.92 20.44 -20.38
C ASP A 378 3.05 19.60 -19.75
N LEU A 379 3.01 18.26 -19.84
CA LEU A 379 4.04 17.34 -19.32
C LEU A 379 4.77 16.52 -20.38
#